data_AF-A0A371QZ26-F1
#
_entry.id   AF-A0A371QZ26-F1
#
_cell.length_a   1.000
_cell.length_b   1.000
_cell.length_c   1.000
_cell.angle_alpha   90.00
_cell.angle_beta   90.00
_cell.angle_gamma   90.00
#
_symmetry.space_group_name_H-M   'P 1'
#
loop_
_entity.id
_entity.type
_entity.pdbx_description
1 polymer ?
#
loop_
_entity_poly.entity_id
_entity_poly.type
_entity_poly.pdbx_seq_one_letter_code
_entity_poly.pdbx_strand_id
1 'polypeptide(L)'
;MTGATKPLNPRGTKYERVDFPVFEFPVVGKARYNYTTGEALSRFLAGLKEGRILGTYCSKCGRVFVPPRMYCSYCFREVDGWVDARDEGVVVTAVMSYISATRARLEKPVAVGVIKLDVPGRQFDDHFFPGIMHYICGATEEDVKSMRIFGARVKAKWKPPEQRTGSITDIECFELVRP
;
A
#
# COMPACT_ATOMS: atom_id res chain seq x y z
N MET A 1 57.69 2.93 4.43
CA MET A 1 56.82 3.74 3.55
C MET A 1 56.48 2.91 2.32
N THR A 2 55.38 2.16 2.37
CA THR A 2 54.91 1.36 1.24
C THR A 2 53.91 2.20 0.45
N GLY A 3 54.36 2.73 -0.70
CA GLY A 3 53.58 3.63 -1.53
C GLY A 3 52.32 2.97 -2.06
N ALA A 4 51.16 3.50 -1.67
CA ALA A 4 49.88 3.16 -2.27
C ALA A 4 49.91 3.57 -3.75
N THR A 5 49.94 2.59 -4.65
CA THR A 5 49.79 2.79 -6.09
C THR A 5 48.34 3.19 -6.37
N LYS A 6 48.09 4.49 -6.50
CA LYS A 6 46.82 4.98 -7.06
C LYS A 6 46.62 4.37 -8.46
N PRO A 7 45.41 3.91 -8.81
CA PRO A 7 45.14 3.40 -10.14
C PRO A 7 45.40 4.49 -11.19
N LEU A 8 46.12 4.13 -12.24
CA LEU A 8 46.62 5.01 -13.31
C LEU A 8 45.51 5.66 -14.17
N ASN A 9 44.24 5.24 -14.02
CA ASN A 9 43.14 5.77 -14.81
C ASN A 9 41.83 5.77 -14.02
N PRO A 10 41.43 6.89 -13.37
CA PRO A 10 40.18 6.99 -12.60
C PRO A 10 38.95 7.16 -13.51
N ARG A 11 39.13 7.22 -14.84
CA ARG A 11 38.01 7.20 -15.77
C ARG A 11 37.54 5.76 -15.89
N GLY A 12 36.46 5.44 -15.17
CA GLY A 12 35.78 4.16 -15.30
C GLY A 12 35.56 3.81 -16.78
N THR A 13 35.73 2.53 -17.11
CA THR A 13 35.45 2.00 -18.45
C THR A 13 34.09 2.51 -18.92
N LYS A 14 34.03 3.13 -20.11
CA LYS A 14 32.75 3.54 -20.69
C LYS A 14 31.86 2.31 -20.79
N TYR A 15 30.63 2.45 -20.30
CA TYR A 15 29.62 1.39 -20.40
C TYR A 15 29.33 1.18 -21.89
N GLU A 16 29.81 0.08 -22.46
CA GLU A 16 29.39 -0.37 -23.78
C GLU A 16 28.11 -1.19 -23.60
N ARG A 17 27.13 -0.97 -24.48
CA ARG A 17 25.91 -1.78 -24.49
C ARG A 17 26.32 -3.18 -24.95
N VAL A 18 26.47 -4.08 -24.00
CA VAL A 18 26.68 -5.50 -24.27
C VAL A 18 25.30 -6.13 -24.40
N ASP A 19 24.97 -6.62 -25.60
CA ASP A 19 23.77 -7.39 -25.82
C ASP A 19 23.95 -8.78 -25.20
N PHE A 20 23.43 -8.96 -23.99
CA PHE A 20 23.35 -10.27 -23.37
C PHE A 20 22.12 -11.01 -23.92
N PRO A 21 22.22 -12.33 -24.17
CA PRO A 21 21.04 -13.13 -24.48
C PRO A 21 20.09 -13.08 -23.27
N VAL A 22 18.97 -12.37 -23.43
CA VAL A 22 17.90 -12.34 -22.43
C VAL A 22 17.04 -13.57 -22.65
N PHE A 23 17.09 -14.50 -21.70
CA PHE A 23 16.19 -15.64 -21.68
C PHE A 23 14.97 -15.28 -20.83
N GLU A 24 13.88 -14.91 -21.49
CA GLU A 24 12.59 -14.74 -20.83
C GLU A 24 11.92 -16.11 -20.70
N PHE A 25 11.93 -16.66 -19.48
CA PHE A 25 11.08 -17.79 -19.14
C PHE A 25 9.79 -17.26 -18.53
N PRO A 26 8.61 -17.56 -19.08
CA PRO A 26 7.34 -17.27 -18.43
C PRO A 26 7.18 -18.23 -17.24
N VAL A 27 7.91 -17.99 -16.15
CA VAL A 27 7.71 -18.69 -14.90
C VAL A 27 6.45 -18.11 -14.26
N VAL A 28 5.29 -18.57 -14.71
CA VAL A 28 4.05 -18.45 -13.94
C VAL A 28 4.11 -19.56 -12.90
N GLY A 29 4.87 -19.33 -11.82
CA GLY A 29 4.83 -20.20 -10.66
C GLY A 29 3.40 -20.23 -10.12
N LYS A 30 2.62 -21.26 -10.48
CA LYS A 30 1.29 -21.50 -9.90
C LYS A 30 1.49 -22.08 -8.51
N ALA A 31 1.92 -21.25 -7.57
CA ALA A 31 1.84 -21.60 -6.16
C ALA A 31 0.36 -21.61 -5.78
N ARG A 32 -0.20 -22.81 -5.63
CA ARG A 32 -1.55 -23.01 -5.10
C ARG A 32 -1.49 -22.92 -3.57
N TYR A 33 -1.72 -21.74 -3.04
CA TYR A 33 -1.87 -21.54 -1.61
C TYR A 33 -3.31 -21.88 -1.19
N ASN A 34 -3.49 -22.94 -0.39
CA ASN A 34 -4.70 -23.11 0.43
C ASN A 34 -4.50 -22.36 1.74
N TYR A 35 -4.35 -21.04 1.66
CA TYR A 35 -4.33 -20.20 2.86
C TYR A 35 -5.78 -19.97 3.28
N THR A 36 -6.16 -20.51 4.45
CA THR A 36 -7.40 -20.07 5.09
C THR A 36 -7.18 -18.63 5.54
N THR A 37 -8.14 -17.76 5.27
CA THR A 37 -8.09 -16.32 5.64
C THR A 37 -7.99 -16.10 7.15
N GLY A 38 -8.30 -17.11 7.98
CA GLY A 38 -8.29 -17.00 9.44
C GLY A 38 -9.34 -16.01 9.95
N GLU A 39 -9.41 -15.78 11.25
CA GLU A 39 -10.44 -14.91 11.83
C GLU A 39 -10.31 -13.45 11.37
N ALA A 40 -9.08 -12.92 11.41
CA ALA A 40 -8.80 -11.52 11.11
C ALA A 40 -9.19 -11.14 9.68
N LEU A 41 -8.63 -11.84 8.69
CA LEU A 41 -8.84 -11.49 7.29
C LEU A 41 -10.25 -11.86 6.82
N SER A 42 -10.85 -12.95 7.32
CA SER A 42 -12.23 -13.31 6.94
C SER A 42 -13.21 -12.20 7.30
N ARG A 43 -13.12 -11.65 8.52
CA ARG A 43 -13.96 -10.52 8.94
C ARG A 43 -13.63 -9.25 8.17
N PHE A 44 -12.36 -8.98 7.89
CA PHE A 44 -11.97 -7.84 7.07
C PHE A 44 -12.62 -7.89 5.68
N LEU A 45 -12.49 -9.02 4.98
CA LEU A 45 -13.07 -9.21 3.64
C LEU A 45 -14.61 -9.14 3.69
N ALA A 46 -15.25 -9.73 4.71
CA ALA A 46 -16.69 -9.56 4.91
C ALA A 46 -17.08 -8.09 5.13
N GLY A 47 -16.31 -7.35 5.94
CA GLY A 47 -16.50 -5.92 6.15
C GLY A 47 -16.34 -5.11 4.86
N LEU A 48 -15.34 -5.40 4.03
CA LEU A 48 -15.18 -4.74 2.73
C LEU A 48 -16.39 -4.96 1.82
N LYS A 49 -16.98 -6.17 1.85
CA LYS A 49 -18.22 -6.46 1.12
C LYS A 49 -19.38 -5.59 1.59
N GLU A 50 -19.43 -5.27 2.89
CA GLU A 50 -20.41 -4.37 3.51
C GLU A 50 -20.08 -2.88 3.34
N GLY A 51 -18.92 -2.53 2.76
CA GLY A 51 -18.47 -1.13 2.66
C GLY A 51 -17.85 -0.59 3.96
N ARG A 52 -17.24 -1.46 4.76
CA ARG A 52 -16.61 -1.13 6.04
C ARG A 52 -15.13 -1.53 6.03
N ILE A 53 -14.30 -0.70 6.65
CA ILE A 53 -12.87 -1.00 6.81
C ILE A 53 -12.63 -1.37 8.26
N LEU A 54 -12.46 -2.68 8.52
CA LEU A 54 -12.25 -3.18 9.87
C LEU A 54 -10.76 -3.23 10.24
N GLY A 55 -10.46 -2.94 11.50
CA GLY A 55 -9.16 -3.11 12.12
C GLY A 55 -9.26 -3.80 13.47
N THR A 56 -8.10 -4.11 14.04
CA THR A 56 -8.00 -4.56 15.45
C THR A 56 -7.08 -3.63 16.23
N TYR A 57 -7.25 -3.57 17.55
CA TYR A 57 -6.43 -2.70 18.39
C TYR A 57 -5.76 -3.44 19.54
N CYS A 58 -4.61 -2.94 19.98
CA CYS A 58 -3.95 -3.38 21.20
C CYS A 58 -4.09 -2.31 22.28
N SER A 59 -4.75 -2.64 23.39
CA SER A 59 -4.95 -1.76 24.55
C SER A 59 -3.62 -1.42 25.24
N LYS A 60 -2.67 -2.37 25.29
CA LYS A 60 -1.37 -2.20 25.94
C LYS A 60 -0.51 -1.10 25.30
N CYS A 61 -0.52 -0.98 23.98
CA CYS A 61 0.32 -0.01 23.27
C CYS A 61 -0.44 0.99 22.39
N GLY A 62 -1.77 0.99 22.45
CA GLY A 62 -2.64 1.91 21.72
C GLY A 62 -2.74 1.69 20.21
N ARG A 63 -1.89 0.84 19.60
CA ARG A 63 -1.81 0.64 18.15
C ARG A 63 -3.09 0.02 17.58
N VAL A 64 -3.43 0.46 16.37
CA VAL A 64 -4.50 -0.10 15.54
C VAL A 64 -3.88 -0.70 14.27
N PHE A 65 -4.38 -1.86 13.86
CA PHE A 65 -3.92 -2.58 12.69
C PHE A 65 -5.03 -2.64 11.66
N VAL A 66 -4.74 -2.09 10.48
CA VAL A 66 -5.53 -2.25 9.26
C VAL A 66 -4.53 -2.61 8.15
N PRO A 67 -4.67 -3.76 7.45
CA PRO A 67 -5.62 -4.83 7.71
C PRO A 67 -5.51 -5.42 9.14
N PRO A 68 -6.61 -5.99 9.68
CA PRO A 68 -6.63 -6.48 11.05
C PRO A 68 -5.74 -7.71 11.21
N ARG A 69 -5.28 -7.92 12.45
CA ARG A 69 -4.51 -9.09 12.87
C ARG A 69 -4.97 -9.54 14.25
N MET A 70 -4.85 -10.83 14.55
CA MET A 70 -5.22 -11.37 15.88
C MET A 70 -4.11 -11.21 16.93
N TYR A 71 -2.91 -10.79 16.52
CA TYR A 71 -1.75 -10.72 17.40
C TYR A 71 -0.99 -9.41 17.26
N CYS A 72 -0.66 -8.79 18.39
CA CYS A 72 0.17 -7.60 18.45
C CYS A 72 1.66 -7.98 18.44
N SER A 73 2.30 -7.84 17.29
CA SER A 73 3.74 -8.08 17.10
C SER A 73 4.68 -7.17 17.89
N TYR A 74 4.17 -6.10 18.53
CA TYR A 74 4.97 -5.20 19.35
C TYR A 74 4.92 -5.55 20.84
N CYS A 75 3.78 -6.05 21.30
CA CYS A 75 3.56 -6.39 22.70
C CYS A 75 3.62 -7.89 22.98
N PHE A 76 3.75 -8.69 21.92
CA PHE A 76 3.77 -10.14 21.96
C PHE A 76 2.56 -10.78 22.64
N ARG A 77 1.36 -10.24 22.38
CA ARG A 77 0.08 -10.70 22.94
C ARG A 77 -1.05 -10.62 21.92
N GLU A 78 -2.16 -11.27 22.21
CA GLU A 78 -3.40 -11.09 21.46
C GLU A 78 -3.87 -9.63 21.47
N VAL A 79 -4.53 -9.23 20.38
CA VAL A 79 -5.22 -7.94 20.29
C VAL A 79 -6.50 -7.96 21.13
N ASP A 80 -6.95 -6.80 21.58
CA ASP A 80 -7.99 -6.70 22.61
C ASP A 80 -9.40 -6.51 22.00
N GLY A 81 -9.49 -6.24 20.70
CA GLY A 81 -10.78 -6.14 20.03
C GLY A 81 -10.73 -5.54 18.64
N TRP A 82 -11.93 -5.27 18.12
CA TRP A 82 -12.19 -4.76 16.79
C TRP A 82 -12.48 -3.26 16.81
N VAL A 83 -12.19 -2.59 15.71
CA VAL A 83 -12.52 -1.17 15.50
C VAL A 83 -12.86 -0.91 14.04
N ASP A 84 -13.81 -0.02 13.79
CA ASP A 84 -14.11 0.50 12.46
C ASP A 84 -13.18 1.68 12.13
N ALA A 85 -12.41 1.55 11.07
CA ALA A 85 -11.76 2.68 10.43
C ALA A 85 -12.76 3.36 9.48
N ARG A 86 -12.67 4.68 9.37
CA ARG A 86 -13.44 5.45 8.40
C ARG A 86 -12.96 5.12 6.98
N ASP A 87 -13.82 5.40 6.03
CA ASP A 87 -13.49 5.45 4.61
C ASP A 87 -12.75 6.74 4.22
N GLU A 88 -12.31 7.53 5.20
CA GLU A 88 -11.62 8.80 5.04
C GLU A 88 -10.22 8.74 5.66
N GLY A 89 -9.29 9.52 5.12
CA GLY A 89 -7.93 9.56 5.62
C GLY A 89 -7.05 10.60 4.94
N VAL A 90 -5.75 10.44 5.11
CA VAL A 90 -4.71 11.27 4.47
C VAL A 90 -3.73 10.41 3.68
N VAL A 91 -3.25 10.95 2.56
CA VAL A 91 -2.16 10.31 1.79
C VAL A 91 -0.84 10.52 2.53
N VAL A 92 -0.18 9.43 2.94
CA VAL A 92 1.13 9.49 3.61
C VAL A 92 2.27 9.45 2.60
N THR A 93 2.13 8.59 1.59
CA THR A 93 3.09 8.44 0.49
C THR A 93 2.36 7.98 -0.75
N ALA A 94 2.90 8.30 -1.91
CA ALA A 94 2.31 8.03 -3.20
C ALA A 94 3.40 8.01 -4.27
N VAL A 95 3.20 7.14 -5.26
CA VAL A 95 4.05 7.02 -6.43
C VAL A 95 3.19 6.98 -7.68
N MET A 96 3.81 7.39 -8.79
CA MET A 96 3.18 7.36 -10.09
C MET A 96 3.53 6.05 -10.79
N SER A 97 2.59 5.09 -10.89
CA SER A 97 2.86 3.82 -11.57
C SER A 97 2.56 3.90 -13.06
N TYR A 98 3.55 3.59 -13.89
CA TYR A 98 3.43 3.52 -15.35
C TYR A 98 3.34 2.08 -15.88
N ILE A 99 3.53 1.10 -14.99
CA ILE A 99 3.60 -0.32 -15.32
C ILE A 99 2.51 -1.05 -14.55
N SER A 100 1.75 -1.88 -15.26
CA SER A 100 0.68 -2.70 -14.70
C SER A 100 1.23 -3.88 -13.90
N ALA A 101 0.36 -4.55 -13.14
CA ALA A 101 0.72 -5.78 -12.43
C ALA A 101 1.24 -6.90 -13.35
N THR A 102 0.84 -6.90 -14.64
CA THR A 102 1.31 -7.85 -15.65
C THR A 102 2.56 -7.37 -16.39
N ARG A 103 3.22 -6.32 -15.90
CA ARG A 103 4.42 -5.67 -16.50
C ARG A 103 4.17 -4.98 -17.85
N ALA A 104 2.94 -4.91 -18.33
CA ALA A 104 2.59 -4.10 -19.49
C ALA A 104 2.61 -2.61 -19.15
N ARG A 105 3.05 -1.78 -20.10
CA ARG A 105 2.96 -0.32 -20.01
C ARG A 105 1.48 0.08 -19.95
N LEU A 106 1.12 0.91 -18.97
CA LEU A 106 -0.22 1.46 -18.87
C LEU A 106 -0.41 2.57 -19.90
N GLU A 107 -1.58 2.62 -20.52
CA GLU A 107 -1.97 3.72 -21.41
C GLU A 107 -2.04 5.05 -20.63
N LYS A 108 -2.58 4.99 -19.41
CA LYS A 108 -2.61 6.12 -18.46
C LYS A 108 -1.94 5.69 -17.15
N PRO A 109 -0.94 6.44 -16.67
CA PRO A 109 -0.30 6.16 -15.39
C PRO A 109 -1.34 6.21 -14.25
N VAL A 110 -1.22 5.34 -13.23
CA VAL A 110 -2.12 5.31 -12.06
C VAL A 110 -1.40 5.59 -10.74
N ALA A 111 -1.91 6.56 -9.97
CA ALA A 111 -1.33 6.91 -8.67
C ALA A 111 -1.66 5.83 -7.64
N VAL A 112 -0.64 5.34 -6.94
CA VAL A 112 -0.76 4.34 -5.87
C VAL A 112 -0.07 4.89 -4.65
N GLY A 113 -0.70 4.78 -3.48
CA GLY A 113 -0.14 5.31 -2.25
C GLY A 113 -0.65 4.61 -1.01
N VAL A 114 -0.10 5.01 0.14
CA VAL A 114 -0.56 4.54 1.45
C VAL A 114 -1.47 5.61 2.04
N ILE A 115 -2.69 5.19 2.35
CA ILE A 115 -3.70 6.02 3.01
C ILE A 115 -3.67 5.72 4.50
N LYS A 116 -3.36 6.72 5.32
CA LYS A 116 -3.54 6.68 6.78
C LYS A 116 -5.01 6.96 7.06
N LEU A 117 -5.71 5.95 7.55
CA LEU A 117 -7.15 5.98 7.77
C LEU A 117 -7.47 6.64 9.12
N ASP A 118 -8.57 7.38 9.14
CA ASP A 118 -9.08 7.92 10.39
C ASP A 118 -9.78 6.83 11.20
N VAL A 119 -9.56 6.81 12.51
CA VAL A 119 -10.25 5.91 13.44
C VAL A 119 -10.91 6.73 14.53
N PRO A 120 -12.24 6.67 14.71
CA PRO A 120 -12.93 7.45 15.73
C PRO A 120 -12.34 7.25 17.13
N GLY A 121 -12.10 8.35 17.84
CA GLY A 121 -11.57 8.34 19.21
C GLY A 121 -10.10 7.95 19.33
N ARG A 122 -9.35 7.87 18.21
CA ARG A 122 -7.92 7.54 18.22
C ARG A 122 -7.14 8.50 17.34
N GLN A 123 -5.91 8.80 17.76
CA GLN A 123 -4.95 9.61 17.02
C GLN A 123 -3.66 8.81 16.84
N PHE A 124 -2.97 9.07 15.74
CA PHE A 124 -1.80 8.33 15.32
C PHE A 124 -0.72 9.28 14.85
N ASP A 125 0.52 8.99 15.20
CA ASP A 125 1.68 9.68 14.63
C ASP A 125 1.98 9.16 13.20
N ASP A 126 3.07 9.62 12.61
CA ASP A 126 3.45 9.25 11.24
C ASP A 126 4.29 7.97 11.18
N HIS A 127 4.59 7.37 12.34
CA HIS A 127 5.37 6.13 12.43
C HIS A 127 4.46 4.91 12.59
N PHE A 128 3.37 5.03 13.35
CA PHE A 128 2.40 3.96 13.58
C PHE A 128 0.98 4.44 13.38
N PHE A 129 0.40 4.07 12.23
CA PHE A 129 -0.97 4.37 11.89
C PHE A 129 -1.66 3.19 11.19
N PRO A 130 -2.98 3.06 11.29
CA PRO A 130 -3.74 2.14 10.47
C PRO A 130 -3.77 2.67 9.04
N GLY A 131 -3.24 1.90 8.08
CA GLY A 131 -3.20 2.37 6.71
C GLY A 131 -3.23 1.26 5.68
N ILE A 132 -3.74 1.59 4.51
CA ILE A 132 -3.88 0.66 3.39
C ILE A 132 -3.20 1.24 2.16
N MET A 133 -2.50 0.39 1.43
CA MET A 133 -1.98 0.74 0.12
C MET A 133 -3.10 0.61 -0.91
N HIS A 134 -3.43 1.68 -1.61
CA HIS A 134 -4.50 1.68 -2.60
C HIS A 134 -4.31 2.72 -3.71
N TYR A 135 -5.16 2.65 -4.74
CA TYR A 135 -5.20 3.64 -5.81
C TYR A 135 -5.72 4.99 -5.32
N ILE A 136 -5.17 6.07 -5.85
CA ILE A 136 -5.61 7.45 -5.57
C ILE A 136 -6.22 8.03 -6.85
N CYS A 137 -7.53 8.21 -6.86
CA CYS A 137 -8.26 8.77 -7.98
C CYS A 137 -8.11 10.30 -8.05
N GLY A 138 -7.98 10.81 -9.27
CA GLY A 138 -7.90 12.25 -9.53
C GLY A 138 -6.55 12.90 -9.20
N ALA A 139 -5.58 12.11 -8.72
CA ALA A 139 -4.19 12.53 -8.58
C ALA A 139 -3.50 12.56 -9.94
N THR A 140 -2.80 13.67 -10.21
CA THR A 140 -2.02 13.88 -11.43
C THR A 140 -0.54 13.57 -11.19
N GLU A 141 0.24 13.39 -12.26
CA GLU A 141 1.69 13.25 -12.13
C GLU A 141 2.32 14.46 -11.43
N GLU A 142 1.78 15.64 -11.65
CA GLU A 142 2.26 16.88 -11.04
C GLU A 142 2.00 16.89 -9.54
N ASP A 143 0.84 16.40 -9.08
CA ASP A 143 0.55 16.29 -7.64
C ASP A 143 1.58 15.42 -6.91
N VAL A 144 2.07 14.36 -7.56
CA VAL A 144 3.10 13.46 -7.03
C VAL A 144 4.49 14.11 -7.13
N LYS A 145 4.87 14.66 -8.29
CA LYS A 145 6.20 15.28 -8.52
C LYS A 145 6.43 16.51 -7.65
N SER A 146 5.40 17.34 -7.49
CA SER A 146 5.44 18.53 -6.63
C SER A 146 5.23 18.23 -5.15
N MET A 147 5.01 16.96 -4.79
CA MET A 147 4.74 16.50 -3.42
C MET A 147 3.46 17.07 -2.78
N ARG A 148 2.62 17.78 -3.53
CA ARG A 148 1.34 18.35 -3.06
C ARG A 148 0.32 17.31 -2.63
N ILE A 149 0.46 16.08 -3.12
CA ILE A 149 -0.42 14.97 -2.76
C ILE A 149 -0.25 14.53 -1.30
N PHE A 150 0.91 14.74 -0.67
CA PHE A 150 1.16 14.27 0.69
C PHE A 150 0.40 15.14 1.71
N GLY A 151 -0.28 14.47 2.65
CA GLY A 151 -1.18 15.12 3.61
C GLY A 151 -2.57 15.47 3.03
N ALA A 152 -2.79 15.28 1.73
CA ALA A 152 -4.10 15.54 1.13
C ALA A 152 -5.17 14.62 1.71
N ARG A 153 -6.36 15.19 1.98
CA ARG A 153 -7.52 14.45 2.45
C ARG A 153 -8.11 13.63 1.32
N VAL A 154 -8.49 12.39 1.64
CA VAL A 154 -9.10 11.47 0.69
C VAL A 154 -10.30 10.76 1.28
N LYS A 155 -11.18 10.29 0.40
CA LYS A 155 -12.33 9.45 0.73
C LYS A 155 -12.40 8.25 -0.20
N ALA A 156 -12.75 7.09 0.32
CA ALA A 156 -12.88 5.87 -0.46
C ALA A 156 -14.10 5.96 -1.38
N LYS A 157 -13.86 5.73 -2.67
CA LYS A 157 -14.90 5.45 -3.64
C LYS A 157 -15.15 3.95 -3.67
N TRP A 158 -16.30 3.54 -3.16
CA TRP A 158 -16.72 2.15 -3.13
C TRP A 158 -17.43 1.76 -4.42
N LYS A 159 -17.22 0.52 -4.87
CA LYS A 159 -18.11 -0.09 -5.87
C LYS A 159 -19.55 -0.12 -5.37
N PRO A 160 -20.55 -0.20 -6.27
CA PRO A 160 -21.92 -0.47 -5.87
C PRO A 160 -22.02 -1.76 -5.02
N PRO A 161 -22.85 -1.82 -3.97
CA PRO A 161 -22.92 -2.97 -3.05
C PRO A 161 -23.04 -4.33 -3.74
N GLU A 162 -23.81 -4.42 -4.81
CA GLU A 162 -24.05 -5.61 -5.62
C GLU A 162 -22.82 -6.11 -6.38
N GLN A 163 -21.80 -5.26 -6.57
CA GLN A 163 -20.53 -5.61 -7.22
C GLN A 163 -19.42 -5.92 -6.21
N ARG A 164 -19.67 -5.80 -4.90
CA ARG A 164 -18.68 -6.05 -3.86
C ARG A 164 -18.58 -7.54 -3.57
N THR A 165 -17.34 -8.02 -3.47
CA THR A 165 -17.04 -9.46 -3.41
C THR A 165 -16.30 -9.88 -2.15
N GLY A 166 -16.00 -8.93 -1.26
CA GLY A 166 -15.09 -9.11 -0.14
C GLY A 166 -13.64 -9.09 -0.61
N SER A 167 -13.27 -8.05 -1.35
CA SER A 167 -11.93 -7.81 -1.87
C SER A 167 -11.47 -6.40 -1.54
N ILE A 168 -10.16 -6.17 -1.38
CA ILE A 168 -9.61 -4.81 -1.25
C ILE A 168 -10.00 -3.91 -2.43
N THR A 169 -10.24 -4.52 -3.60
CA THR A 169 -10.71 -3.84 -4.81
C THR A 169 -12.22 -3.58 -4.84
N ASP A 170 -12.95 -3.86 -3.75
CA ASP A 170 -14.31 -3.35 -3.53
C ASP A 170 -14.28 -1.84 -3.27
N ILE A 171 -13.14 -1.32 -2.75
CA ILE A 171 -12.78 0.08 -2.88
C ILE A 171 -12.17 0.25 -4.28
N GLU A 172 -12.76 1.08 -5.13
CA GLU A 172 -12.21 1.35 -6.47
C GLU A 172 -10.92 2.16 -6.35
N CYS A 173 -10.96 3.21 -5.53
CA CYS A 173 -9.84 4.11 -5.27
C CYS A 173 -10.19 5.06 -4.11
N PHE A 174 -9.22 5.85 -3.67
CA PHE A 174 -9.41 6.99 -2.77
C PHE A 174 -9.42 8.27 -3.59
N GLU A 175 -10.54 9.01 -3.57
CA GLU A 175 -10.70 10.28 -4.25
C GLU A 175 -10.16 11.44 -3.39
N LEU A 176 -9.43 12.36 -4.00
CA LEU A 176 -8.99 13.59 -3.34
C LEU A 176 -10.20 14.45 -2.95
N VAL A 177 -10.30 14.79 -1.67
CA VAL A 177 -11.26 15.76 -1.16
C VAL A 177 -10.66 17.14 -1.41
N ARG A 178 -10.98 17.75 -2.56
CA ARG A 178 -10.57 19.12 -2.85
C ARG A 178 -11.45 20.08 -2.02
N PRO A 179 -10.86 21.12 -1.39
CA PRO A 179 -11.61 22.13 -0.66
C PRO A 179 -12.52 22.96 -1.57
#